data_AF-A0A524AAI6-F1
#
_entry.id   AF-A0A524AAI6-F1
#
_cell.length_a   1.000
_cell.length_b   1.000
_cell.length_c   1.000
_cell.angle_alpha   90.00
_cell.angle_beta   90.00
_cell.angle_gamma   90.00
#
_symmetry.space_group_name_H-M   'P 1'
#
loop_
_entity.id
_entity.type
_entity.pdbx_description
1 polymer ?
#
loop_
_entity_poly.entity_id
_entity_poly.type
_entity_poly.pdbx_seq_one_letter_code
_entity_poly.pdbx_strand_id
1 'polypeptide(L)'
;MSRTYLRVPRVQRLEYLDAFLDSYSDNGFDEKRAQKAIQDKIHNFEVEKAKALGRQRPQTRKGTSTLQECLKLAKHLGLIDRFKHLKLDATRMLDPDQKRSLLLERMWQIYPRFRQVVLTARDVERLNLPFYNWDSLRQEGDSLYNLDFDRLNFEAIRDLATQLGLINWYPTEEKPKRQIVYPVASVATFTEMICLAGLPVEQETFARQCLHRTALDMNLLAVRDGHYEVHAHLELEAQGYLILQTDSDQVFIRDHNVSSKEFEQALWKEYLGLSNMRPRFPVLYPNLRNQVCAAFRISDQVFDRHLRSLIQQPRRLNIYSSGGILSHKDLAHLVKFLPAKTPQGQFITYLKIERRNMS
;
A
#
# COMPACT_ATOMS: atom_id res chain seq x y z
N MET A 1 -16.88 21.38 -10.60
CA MET A 1 -16.97 20.46 -9.45
C MET A 1 -16.80 19.03 -9.94
N SER A 2 -15.74 18.36 -9.51
CA SER A 2 -15.54 16.94 -9.78
C SER A 2 -16.67 16.10 -9.14
N ARG A 3 -17.09 15.01 -9.80
CA ARG A 3 -18.09 14.10 -9.25
C ARG A 3 -17.46 13.27 -8.13
N THR A 4 -18.00 13.36 -6.93
CA THR A 4 -17.62 12.49 -5.80
C THR A 4 -18.44 11.21 -5.79
N TYR A 5 -17.80 10.06 -5.54
CA TYR A 5 -18.49 8.79 -5.35
C TYR A 5 -18.23 8.25 -3.93
N LEU A 6 -19.28 7.83 -3.24
CA LEU A 6 -19.17 7.32 -1.87
C LEU A 6 -18.56 5.92 -1.78
N ARG A 7 -18.53 5.17 -2.88
CA ARG A 7 -18.01 3.80 -2.90
C ARG A 7 -16.92 3.67 -3.96
N VAL A 8 -15.79 3.10 -3.54
CA VAL A 8 -14.74 2.70 -4.45
C VAL A 8 -15.17 1.39 -5.14
N PRO A 9 -15.12 1.30 -6.48
CA PRO A 9 -15.31 0.03 -7.18
C PRO A 9 -14.38 -1.04 -6.62
N ARG A 10 -14.87 -2.28 -6.45
CA ARG A 10 -14.20 -3.37 -5.74
C ARG A 10 -13.12 -4.05 -6.60
N VAL A 11 -12.28 -3.24 -7.24
CA VAL A 11 -11.09 -3.68 -7.96
C VAL A 11 -9.99 -3.95 -6.93
N GLN A 12 -9.71 -5.23 -6.68
CA GLN A 12 -8.71 -5.63 -5.68
C GLN A 12 -7.27 -5.41 -6.15
N ARG A 13 -7.05 -5.26 -7.46
CA ARG A 13 -5.72 -5.25 -8.09
C ARG A 13 -5.67 -4.27 -9.23
N LEU A 14 -4.71 -3.36 -9.20
CA LEU A 14 -4.50 -2.37 -10.25
C LEU A 14 -4.13 -3.04 -11.58
N GLU A 15 -3.50 -4.22 -11.57
CA GLU A 15 -3.17 -4.94 -12.80
C GLU A 15 -4.40 -5.41 -13.58
N TYR A 16 -5.58 -5.48 -12.94
CA TYR A 16 -6.84 -5.73 -13.64
C TYR A 16 -7.36 -4.49 -14.35
N LEU A 17 -7.07 -3.30 -13.82
CA LEU A 17 -7.35 -2.04 -14.49
C LEU A 17 -6.38 -1.83 -15.66
N ASP A 18 -5.10 -2.17 -15.49
CA ASP A 18 -4.11 -2.12 -16.58
C ASP A 18 -4.55 -3.01 -17.75
N ALA A 19 -4.85 -4.28 -17.49
CA ALA A 19 -5.29 -5.21 -18.52
C ALA A 19 -6.62 -4.80 -19.18
N PHE A 20 -7.49 -4.12 -18.43
CA PHE A 20 -8.70 -3.53 -19.00
C PHE A 20 -8.36 -2.42 -20.00
N LEU A 21 -7.48 -1.48 -19.66
CA LEU A 21 -7.10 -0.37 -20.53
C LEU A 21 -6.25 -0.84 -21.73
N ASP A 22 -5.32 -1.77 -21.51
CA ASP A 22 -4.51 -2.40 -22.57
C ASP A 22 -5.33 -3.20 -23.58
N SER A 23 -6.56 -3.59 -23.22
CA SER A 23 -7.43 -4.38 -24.10
C SER A 23 -8.06 -3.58 -25.23
N TYR A 24 -8.00 -2.24 -25.16
CA TYR A 24 -8.54 -1.36 -26.19
C TYR A 24 -7.75 -1.44 -27.50
N SER A 25 -8.45 -1.36 -28.63
CA SER A 25 -7.86 -1.19 -29.96
C SER A 25 -8.49 0.00 -30.64
N ASP A 26 -7.66 0.90 -31.20
CA ASP A 26 -8.10 2.13 -31.86
C ASP A 26 -9.07 2.96 -31.00
N ASN A 27 -8.82 2.99 -29.69
CA ASN A 27 -9.68 3.61 -28.66
C ASN A 27 -11.10 3.03 -28.53
N GLY A 28 -11.42 1.96 -29.25
CA GLY A 28 -12.70 1.24 -29.19
C GLY A 28 -12.76 0.20 -28.07
N PHE A 29 -13.91 0.13 -27.40
CA PHE A 29 -14.18 -0.86 -26.36
C PHE A 29 -14.74 -2.15 -26.95
N ASP A 30 -14.00 -3.26 -26.82
CA ASP A 30 -14.48 -4.61 -27.08
C ASP A 30 -14.62 -5.36 -25.74
N GLU A 31 -15.87 -5.66 -25.36
CA GLU A 31 -16.18 -6.33 -24.10
C GLU A 31 -15.57 -7.74 -24.00
N LYS A 32 -15.57 -8.50 -25.09
CA LYS A 32 -15.02 -9.87 -25.09
C LYS A 32 -13.51 -9.84 -24.94
N ARG A 33 -12.84 -8.90 -25.62
CA ARG A 33 -11.39 -8.72 -25.53
C ARG A 33 -11.00 -8.25 -24.12
N ALA A 34 -11.70 -7.27 -23.57
CA ALA A 34 -11.48 -6.79 -22.20
C ALA A 34 -11.71 -7.89 -21.16
N GLN A 35 -12.79 -8.65 -21.30
CA GLN A 35 -13.08 -9.79 -20.42
C GLN A 35 -11.96 -10.82 -20.46
N LYS A 36 -11.48 -11.17 -21.67
CA LYS A 36 -10.37 -12.11 -21.86
C LYS A 36 -9.09 -11.61 -21.21
N ALA A 37 -8.70 -10.36 -21.45
CA ALA A 37 -7.48 -9.78 -20.88
C ALA A 37 -7.49 -9.79 -19.34
N ILE A 38 -8.62 -9.42 -18.72
CA ILE A 38 -8.79 -9.49 -17.25
C ILE A 38 -8.76 -10.94 -16.77
N GLN A 39 -9.45 -11.84 -17.47
CA GLN A 39 -9.49 -13.26 -17.12
C GLN A 39 -8.10 -13.90 -17.18
N ASP A 40 -7.26 -13.52 -18.15
CA ASP A 40 -5.88 -13.99 -18.28
C ASP A 40 -5.04 -13.51 -17.09
N LYS A 41 -5.17 -12.24 -16.65
CA LYS A 41 -4.49 -11.75 -15.45
C LYS A 41 -4.96 -12.46 -14.17
N ILE A 42 -6.26 -12.71 -14.02
CA ILE A 42 -6.82 -13.46 -12.90
C ILE A 42 -6.27 -14.89 -12.91
N HIS A 43 -6.26 -15.55 -14.07
CA HIS A 43 -5.77 -16.92 -14.21
C HIS A 43 -4.28 -17.00 -13.86
N ASN A 44 -3.45 -16.13 -14.44
CA ASN A 44 -2.02 -16.08 -14.15
C ASN A 44 -1.75 -15.86 -12.66
N PHE A 45 -2.53 -15.01 -12.00
CA PHE A 45 -2.44 -14.84 -10.56
C PHE A 45 -2.79 -16.10 -9.77
N GLU A 46 -3.91 -16.76 -10.10
CA GLU A 46 -4.31 -17.99 -9.41
C GLU A 46 -3.33 -19.15 -9.66
N VAL A 47 -2.66 -19.18 -10.82
CA VAL A 47 -1.55 -20.10 -11.11
C VAL A 47 -0.35 -19.82 -10.21
N GLU A 48 0.10 -18.57 -10.15
CA GLU A 48 1.24 -18.17 -9.30
C GLU A 48 0.95 -18.40 -7.82
N LYS A 49 -0.28 -18.12 -7.39
CA LYS A 49 -0.76 -18.43 -6.05
C LYS A 49 -0.82 -19.93 -5.79
N ALA A 50 -1.30 -20.74 -6.73
CA ALA A 50 -1.29 -22.19 -6.57
C ALA A 50 0.13 -22.73 -6.36
N LYS A 51 1.10 -22.23 -7.14
CA LYS A 51 2.52 -22.55 -6.98
C LYS A 51 3.04 -22.16 -5.60
N ALA A 52 2.79 -20.94 -5.13
CA ALA A 52 3.23 -20.46 -3.82
C ALA A 52 2.63 -21.29 -2.64
N LEU A 53 1.45 -21.87 -2.84
CA LEU A 53 0.73 -22.66 -1.84
C LEU A 53 0.94 -24.17 -2.00
N GLY A 54 1.78 -24.62 -2.94
CA GLY A 54 1.93 -26.04 -3.25
C GLY A 54 0.63 -26.72 -3.70
N ARG A 55 -0.34 -25.97 -4.24
CA ARG A 55 -1.60 -26.52 -4.76
C ARG A 55 -1.38 -27.02 -6.18
N GLN A 56 -1.89 -28.21 -6.49
CA GLN A 56 -1.80 -28.79 -7.83
C GLN A 56 -2.67 -28.07 -8.87
N ARG A 57 -3.76 -27.41 -8.43
CA ARG A 57 -4.70 -26.73 -9.34
C ARG A 57 -5.02 -25.30 -8.88
N PRO A 58 -5.00 -24.31 -9.80
CA PRO A 58 -5.46 -22.97 -9.51
C PRO A 58 -6.97 -22.94 -9.27
N GLN A 59 -7.45 -21.96 -8.49
CA GLN A 59 -8.88 -21.75 -8.34
C GLN A 59 -9.43 -21.05 -9.58
N THR A 60 -10.59 -21.53 -10.07
CA THR A 60 -11.30 -20.87 -11.16
C THR A 60 -12.12 -19.71 -10.59
N ARG A 61 -11.84 -18.48 -11.05
CA ARG A 61 -12.64 -17.29 -10.76
C ARG A 61 -13.12 -16.70 -12.08
N LYS A 62 -14.41 -16.37 -12.17
CA LYS A 62 -14.99 -15.67 -13.33
C LYS A 62 -14.63 -14.19 -13.26
N GLY A 63 -14.09 -13.63 -14.35
CA GLY A 63 -13.70 -12.22 -14.44
C GLY A 63 -14.86 -11.25 -14.72
N THR A 64 -16.09 -11.73 -14.89
CA THR A 64 -17.24 -10.89 -15.32
C THR A 64 -17.56 -9.78 -14.31
N SER A 65 -17.56 -10.07 -13.01
CA SER A 65 -17.74 -9.05 -11.97
C SER A 65 -16.55 -8.08 -11.92
N THR A 66 -15.33 -8.58 -12.08
CA THR A 66 -14.11 -7.75 -12.12
C THR A 66 -14.13 -6.76 -13.29
N LEU A 67 -14.58 -7.19 -14.48
CA LEU A 67 -14.73 -6.31 -15.63
C LEU A 67 -15.67 -5.14 -15.34
N GLN A 68 -16.82 -5.39 -14.72
CA GLN A 68 -17.77 -4.35 -14.36
C GLN A 68 -17.18 -3.36 -13.35
N GLU A 69 -16.43 -3.84 -12.36
CA GLU A 69 -15.77 -2.97 -11.39
C GLU A 69 -14.61 -2.16 -12.02
N CYS A 70 -13.83 -2.75 -12.94
CA CYS A 70 -12.81 -2.03 -13.71
C CYS A 70 -13.44 -0.95 -14.60
N LEU A 71 -14.54 -1.26 -15.29
CA LEU A 71 -15.27 -0.30 -16.12
C LEU A 71 -15.78 0.89 -15.29
N LYS A 72 -16.38 0.61 -14.12
CA LYS A 72 -16.81 1.66 -13.17
C LYS A 72 -15.63 2.51 -12.71
N LEU A 73 -14.53 1.87 -12.31
CA LEU A 73 -13.34 2.57 -11.84
C LEU A 73 -12.74 3.46 -12.93
N ALA A 74 -12.54 2.93 -14.14
CA ALA A 74 -12.02 3.68 -15.28
C ALA A 74 -12.91 4.90 -15.61
N LYS A 75 -14.24 4.72 -15.57
CA LYS A 75 -15.19 5.82 -15.81
C LYS A 75 -15.14 6.88 -14.71
N HIS A 76 -15.11 6.46 -13.45
CA HIS A 76 -15.05 7.39 -12.31
C HIS A 76 -13.76 8.21 -12.34
N LEU A 77 -12.61 7.55 -12.57
CA LEU A 77 -11.28 8.16 -12.67
C LEU A 77 -11.09 9.02 -13.93
N GLY A 78 -12.06 9.04 -14.85
CA GLY A 78 -11.98 9.83 -16.08
C GLY A 78 -11.01 9.26 -17.12
N LEU A 79 -10.67 7.97 -17.04
CA LEU A 79 -9.80 7.28 -18.00
C LEU A 79 -10.54 6.93 -19.29
N ILE A 80 -11.86 6.79 -19.21
CA ILE A 80 -12.74 6.59 -20.35
C ILE A 80 -13.88 7.61 -20.37
N ASP A 81 -14.40 7.89 -21.56
CA ASP A 81 -15.55 8.77 -21.74
C ASP A 81 -16.90 8.06 -21.53
N ARG A 82 -18.00 8.76 -21.80
CA ARG A 82 -19.37 8.20 -21.67
C ARG A 82 -19.69 7.12 -22.72
N PHE A 83 -18.96 7.12 -23.83
CA PHE A 83 -19.05 6.15 -24.93
C PHE A 83 -18.03 5.02 -24.78
N LYS A 84 -17.33 4.98 -23.64
CA LYS A 84 -16.26 4.04 -23.30
C LYS A 84 -15.00 4.20 -24.14
N HIS A 85 -14.77 5.31 -24.83
CA HIS A 85 -13.49 5.55 -25.51
C HIS A 85 -12.40 5.93 -24.52
N LEU A 86 -11.16 5.53 -24.79
CA LEU A 86 -10.01 5.96 -23.99
C LEU A 86 -9.82 7.47 -24.07
N LYS A 87 -9.46 8.07 -22.93
CA LYS A 87 -9.01 9.46 -22.83
C LYS A 87 -7.49 9.52 -22.70
N LEU A 88 -6.92 10.71 -22.90
CA LEU A 88 -5.48 10.94 -22.80
C LEU A 88 -4.89 10.46 -21.46
N ASP A 89 -5.60 10.67 -20.34
CA ASP A 89 -5.14 10.20 -19.03
C ASP A 89 -5.01 8.66 -18.92
N ALA A 90 -5.63 7.88 -19.82
CA ALA A 90 -5.45 6.44 -19.85
C ALA A 90 -4.03 6.03 -20.25
N THR A 91 -3.34 6.79 -21.11
CA THR A 91 -1.94 6.48 -21.46
C THR A 91 -1.02 6.74 -20.28
N ARG A 92 -1.26 7.83 -19.54
CA ARG A 92 -0.54 8.15 -18.28
C ARG A 92 -0.76 7.10 -17.20
N MET A 93 -1.94 6.47 -17.18
CA MET A 93 -2.24 5.35 -16.28
C MET A 93 -1.43 4.08 -16.63
N LEU A 94 -1.09 3.87 -17.89
CA LEU A 94 -0.29 2.73 -18.36
C LEU A 94 1.22 2.96 -18.25
N ASP A 95 1.65 4.22 -18.13
CA ASP A 95 3.03 4.61 -17.85
C ASP A 95 3.36 4.36 -16.37
N PRO A 96 4.31 3.45 -16.03
CA PRO A 96 4.69 3.14 -14.66
C PRO A 96 5.13 4.37 -13.84
N ASP A 97 5.75 5.36 -14.47
CA ASP A 97 6.31 6.53 -13.79
C ASP A 97 5.22 7.56 -13.43
N GLN A 98 4.11 7.58 -14.18
CA GLN A 98 2.99 8.50 -13.98
C GLN A 98 1.77 7.85 -13.32
N LYS A 99 1.64 6.53 -13.42
CA LYS A 99 0.49 5.78 -12.91
C LYS A 99 0.18 6.09 -11.46
N ARG A 100 1.21 6.10 -10.61
CA ARG A 100 1.03 6.30 -9.17
C ARG A 100 0.49 7.69 -8.86
N SER A 101 1.08 8.75 -9.43
CA SER A 101 0.66 10.13 -9.19
C SER A 101 -0.76 10.37 -9.69
N LEU A 102 -1.07 9.95 -10.91
CA LEU A 102 -2.41 10.07 -11.49
C LEU A 102 -3.46 9.34 -10.65
N LEU A 103 -3.21 8.08 -10.29
CA LEU A 103 -4.16 7.31 -9.48
C LEU A 103 -4.37 7.93 -8.12
N LEU A 104 -3.31 8.38 -7.45
CA LEU A 104 -3.41 9.02 -6.15
C LEU A 104 -4.23 10.30 -6.24
N GLU A 105 -3.93 11.18 -7.19
CA GLU A 105 -4.67 12.43 -7.41
C GLU A 105 -6.17 12.16 -7.62
N ARG A 106 -6.48 11.29 -8.59
CA ARG A 106 -7.86 10.95 -8.94
C ARG A 106 -8.59 10.23 -7.80
N MET A 107 -7.96 9.25 -7.16
CA MET A 107 -8.57 8.52 -6.05
C MET A 107 -8.83 9.43 -4.86
N TRP A 108 -7.87 10.30 -4.53
CA TRP A 108 -7.99 11.28 -3.46
C TRP A 108 -9.14 12.24 -3.74
N GLN A 109 -9.23 12.82 -4.94
CA GLN A 109 -10.28 13.77 -5.31
C GLN A 109 -11.67 13.13 -5.32
N ILE A 110 -11.81 11.95 -5.94
CA ILE A 110 -13.10 11.35 -6.31
C ILE A 110 -13.73 10.57 -5.15
N TYR A 111 -12.93 9.97 -4.27
CA TYR A 111 -13.43 9.05 -3.24
C TYR A 111 -13.14 9.55 -1.82
N PRO A 112 -14.08 10.24 -1.16
CA PRO A 112 -13.90 10.71 0.22
C PRO A 112 -13.53 9.59 1.21
N ARG A 113 -14.07 8.39 1.05
CA ARG A 113 -13.75 7.23 1.89
C ARG A 113 -12.31 6.72 1.70
N PHE A 114 -11.73 6.90 0.52
CA PHE A 114 -10.32 6.60 0.29
C PHE A 114 -9.44 7.53 1.14
N ARG A 115 -9.72 8.84 1.10
CA ARG A 115 -9.05 9.83 1.96
C ARG A 115 -9.22 9.49 3.43
N GLN A 116 -10.46 9.19 3.84
CA GLN A 116 -10.79 8.86 5.22
C GLN A 116 -9.92 7.70 5.75
N VAL A 117 -9.83 6.58 5.03
CA VAL A 117 -9.01 5.44 5.48
C VAL A 117 -7.53 5.81 5.62
N VAL A 118 -6.98 6.56 4.67
CA VAL A 118 -5.56 6.95 4.69
C VAL A 118 -5.27 7.89 5.86
N LEU A 119 -6.10 8.93 6.05
CA LEU A 119 -5.93 9.90 7.12
C LEU A 119 -6.17 9.26 8.50
N THR A 120 -7.20 8.44 8.65
CA THR A 120 -7.45 7.70 9.89
C THR A 120 -6.30 6.75 10.24
N ALA A 121 -5.68 6.09 9.25
CA ALA A 121 -4.49 5.27 9.49
C ALA A 121 -3.29 6.11 9.94
N ARG A 122 -3.10 7.30 9.37
CA ARG A 122 -2.07 8.26 9.79
C ARG A 122 -2.31 8.72 11.23
N ASP A 123 -3.52 9.14 11.56
CA ASP A 123 -3.87 9.79 12.83
C ASP A 123 -3.81 8.81 14.01
N VAL A 124 -4.28 7.58 13.81
CA VAL A 124 -4.27 6.52 14.83
C VAL A 124 -2.95 5.75 14.84
N GLU A 125 -2.14 5.91 13.80
CA GLU A 125 -0.89 5.21 13.52
C GLU A 125 -0.99 3.70 13.27
N ARG A 126 -1.88 3.00 13.98
CA ARG A 126 -2.11 1.55 13.90
C ARG A 126 -3.59 1.24 14.12
N LEU A 127 -4.33 1.11 13.03
CA LEU A 127 -5.73 0.69 13.06
C LEU A 127 -5.81 -0.81 13.31
N ASN A 128 -6.32 -1.19 14.48
CA ASN A 128 -6.59 -2.58 14.82
C ASN A 128 -8.05 -2.93 14.53
N LEU A 129 -8.31 -3.58 13.40
CA LEU A 129 -9.65 -3.81 12.87
C LEU A 129 -9.99 -5.31 12.80
N PRO A 130 -11.27 -5.69 12.90
CA PRO A 130 -11.69 -7.08 12.71
C PRO A 130 -11.39 -7.56 11.28
N PHE A 131 -11.07 -8.85 11.14
CA PHE A 131 -10.83 -9.44 9.82
C PHE A 131 -12.13 -9.92 9.13
N TYR A 132 -13.02 -10.58 9.87
CA TYR A 132 -14.27 -11.16 9.34
C TYR A 132 -15.53 -10.58 9.97
N ASN A 133 -15.54 -10.40 11.30
CA ASN A 133 -16.72 -10.01 12.09
C ASN A 133 -16.96 -8.49 12.10
N TRP A 134 -16.97 -7.87 10.91
CA TRP A 134 -17.10 -6.42 10.76
C TRP A 134 -18.52 -5.93 11.11
N ASP A 135 -19.54 -6.72 10.77
CA ASP A 135 -20.95 -6.32 10.93
C ASP A 135 -21.45 -6.46 12.37
N SER A 136 -20.94 -7.42 13.15
CA SER A 136 -21.31 -7.57 14.57
C SER A 136 -20.81 -6.38 15.40
N LEU A 137 -19.59 -5.90 15.12
CA LEU A 137 -19.02 -4.74 15.82
C LEU A 137 -19.73 -3.43 15.48
N ARG A 138 -20.33 -3.31 14.30
CA ARG A 138 -21.19 -2.17 13.95
C ARG A 138 -22.49 -2.15 14.76
N GLN A 139 -23.04 -3.33 15.06
CA GLN A 139 -24.25 -3.46 15.86
C GLN A 139 -24.02 -3.13 17.34
N GLU A 140 -22.79 -3.26 17.82
CA GLU A 140 -22.38 -2.94 19.19
C GLU A 140 -22.14 -1.42 19.43
N GLY A 141 -22.34 -0.57 18.41
CA GLY A 141 -22.28 0.89 18.56
C GLY A 141 -20.88 1.49 18.63
N ASP A 142 -19.83 0.66 18.64
CA ASP A 142 -18.44 1.12 18.61
C ASP A 142 -18.09 1.63 17.20
N SER A 143 -17.97 2.95 17.05
CA SER A 143 -17.47 3.52 15.80
C SER A 143 -16.03 3.03 15.60
N LEU A 144 -15.82 2.12 14.63
CA LEU A 144 -14.49 1.64 14.23
C LEU A 144 -13.67 2.79 13.64
N TYR A 145 -13.18 3.70 14.48
CA TYR A 145 -12.47 4.91 14.09
C TYR A 145 -13.26 5.79 13.10
N ASN A 146 -14.58 5.92 13.33
CA ASN A 146 -15.52 6.62 12.43
C ASN A 146 -15.58 6.08 10.99
N LEU A 147 -15.09 4.87 10.72
CA LEU A 147 -15.15 4.24 9.40
C LEU A 147 -16.54 3.67 9.13
N ASP A 148 -17.45 4.52 8.64
CA ASP A 148 -18.81 4.13 8.30
C ASP A 148 -18.94 3.56 6.86
N PHE A 149 -18.38 2.37 6.62
CA PHE A 149 -18.66 1.54 5.45
C PHE A 149 -18.49 0.03 5.69
N ASP A 150 -18.99 -0.77 4.74
CA ASP A 150 -18.93 -2.24 4.77
C ASP A 150 -17.51 -2.79 4.61
N ARG A 151 -17.30 -4.01 5.12
CA ARG A 151 -16.01 -4.73 5.08
C ARG A 151 -15.40 -4.79 3.68
N LEU A 152 -16.21 -5.06 2.66
CA LEU A 152 -15.70 -5.24 1.29
C LEU A 152 -15.26 -3.91 0.68
N ASN A 153 -15.93 -2.82 1.02
CA ASN A 153 -15.48 -1.47 0.64
C ASN A 153 -14.18 -1.09 1.36
N PHE A 154 -14.05 -1.43 2.66
CA PHE A 154 -12.78 -1.25 3.37
C PHE A 154 -11.64 -2.03 2.72
N GLU A 155 -11.83 -3.33 2.46
CA GLU A 155 -10.82 -4.18 1.85
C GLU A 155 -10.37 -3.65 0.47
N ALA A 156 -11.31 -3.20 -0.37
CA ALA A 156 -10.99 -2.59 -1.65
C ALA A 156 -10.13 -1.32 -1.49
N ILE A 157 -10.51 -0.41 -0.57
CA ILE A 157 -9.74 0.81 -0.28
C ILE A 157 -8.36 0.45 0.27
N ARG A 158 -8.30 -0.47 1.25
CA ARG A 158 -7.07 -0.92 1.90
C ARG A 158 -6.10 -1.49 0.87
N ASP A 159 -6.57 -2.37 0.00
CA ASP A 159 -5.73 -3.05 -0.99
C ASP A 159 -5.22 -2.08 -2.07
N LEU A 160 -6.05 -1.12 -2.50
CA LEU A 160 -5.63 -0.06 -3.43
C LEU A 160 -4.64 0.91 -2.78
N ALA A 161 -4.90 1.37 -1.56
CA ALA A 161 -4.00 2.25 -0.82
C ALA A 161 -2.66 1.56 -0.49
N THR A 162 -2.68 0.23 -0.30
CA THR A 162 -1.45 -0.58 -0.14
C THR A 162 -0.66 -0.64 -1.44
N GLN A 163 -1.31 -0.88 -2.58
CA GLN A 163 -0.67 -0.89 -3.90
C GLN A 163 -0.12 0.48 -4.31
N LEU A 164 -0.75 1.56 -3.86
CA LEU A 164 -0.30 2.93 -4.08
C LEU A 164 0.74 3.41 -3.06
N GLY A 165 1.13 2.55 -2.11
CA GLY A 165 2.19 2.82 -1.14
C GLY A 165 1.83 3.87 -0.09
N LEU A 166 0.56 4.02 0.28
CA LEU A 166 0.13 4.94 1.33
C LEU A 166 0.05 4.26 2.70
N ILE A 167 -0.43 3.03 2.70
CA ILE A 167 -0.59 2.21 3.90
C ILE A 167 -0.01 0.82 3.67
N ASN A 168 0.15 0.06 4.75
CA ASN A 168 0.42 -1.36 4.71
C ASN A 168 -0.34 -2.03 5.85
N TRP A 169 -0.44 -3.34 5.83
CA TRP A 169 -1.21 -4.07 6.83
C TRP A 169 -0.71 -5.48 7.05
N TYR A 170 -1.10 -6.12 8.17
CA TYR A 170 -0.92 -7.54 8.40
C TYR A 170 -2.01 -8.08 9.34
N PRO A 171 -2.39 -9.37 9.23
CA PRO A 171 -3.31 -10.02 10.15
C PRO A 171 -2.61 -10.40 11.46
N THR A 172 -3.33 -10.39 12.56
CA THR A 172 -2.88 -10.94 13.83
C THR A 172 -3.20 -12.44 13.91
N GLU A 173 -2.42 -13.18 14.70
CA GLU A 173 -2.67 -14.60 14.97
C GLU A 173 -3.69 -14.82 16.10
N GLU A 174 -4.04 -13.75 16.82
CA GLU A 174 -5.02 -13.75 17.90
C GLU A 174 -6.42 -14.16 17.43
N LYS A 175 -7.21 -14.76 18.33
CA LYS A 175 -8.63 -15.04 18.12
C LYS A 175 -9.48 -14.07 18.94
N PRO A 176 -10.44 -13.34 18.33
CA PRO A 176 -10.80 -13.35 16.91
C PRO A 176 -9.72 -12.72 16.01
N LYS A 177 -9.55 -13.22 14.78
CA LYS A 177 -8.55 -12.71 13.82
C LYS A 177 -8.77 -11.21 13.57
N ARG A 178 -7.72 -10.42 13.76
CA ARG A 178 -7.71 -8.98 13.49
C ARG A 178 -6.73 -8.66 12.37
N GLN A 179 -6.74 -7.41 11.92
CA GLN A 179 -5.78 -6.83 11.00
C GLN A 179 -5.28 -5.50 11.55
N ILE A 180 -3.97 -5.34 11.51
CA ILE A 180 -3.30 -4.08 11.82
C ILE A 180 -3.04 -3.36 10.49
N VAL A 181 -3.56 -2.15 10.35
CA VAL A 181 -3.31 -1.26 9.20
C VAL A 181 -2.56 -0.03 9.68
N TYR A 182 -1.49 0.34 8.98
CA TYR A 182 -0.59 1.43 9.39
C TYR A 182 -0.11 2.21 8.17
N PRO A 183 0.23 3.51 8.32
CA PRO A 183 0.72 4.34 7.23
C PRO A 183 2.15 3.93 6.88
N VAL A 184 2.49 4.00 5.59
CA VAL A 184 3.88 3.79 5.09
C VAL A 184 4.42 4.97 4.28
N ALA A 185 3.62 6.02 4.17
CA ALA A 185 4.02 7.31 3.68
C ALA A 185 3.54 8.38 4.67
N SER A 186 4.28 9.48 4.74
CA SER A 186 3.80 10.71 5.37
C SER A 186 2.82 11.38 4.42
N VAL A 187 1.62 11.71 4.92
CA VAL A 187 0.56 12.37 4.15
C VAL A 187 0.10 13.59 4.94
N ALA A 188 0.24 14.77 4.33
CA ALA A 188 -0.16 16.04 4.91
C ALA A 188 -0.99 16.82 3.89
N THR A 189 -2.04 17.52 4.33
CA THR A 189 -2.72 18.49 3.46
C THR A 189 -2.27 19.90 3.76
N PHE A 190 -2.33 20.79 2.76
CA PHE A 190 -1.97 22.20 2.93
C PHE A 190 -2.81 22.84 4.03
N THR A 191 -4.11 22.58 4.02
CA THR A 191 -5.03 23.07 5.05
C THR A 191 -4.60 22.66 6.45
N GLU A 192 -4.26 21.39 6.68
CA GLU A 192 -3.81 20.91 7.99
C GLU A 192 -2.49 21.55 8.43
N MET A 193 -1.57 21.76 7.49
CA MET A 193 -0.28 22.39 7.79
C MET A 193 -0.44 23.86 8.16
N ILE A 194 -1.20 24.65 7.39
CA ILE A 194 -1.39 26.08 7.71
C ILE A 194 -2.12 26.26 9.03
N CYS A 195 -3.02 25.34 9.41
CA CYS A 195 -3.66 25.34 10.73
C CYS A 195 -2.68 25.14 11.91
N LEU A 196 -1.40 24.82 11.66
CA LEU A 196 -0.38 24.81 12.71
C LEU A 196 0.10 26.22 13.09
N ALA A 197 -0.10 27.22 12.22
CA ALA A 197 0.40 28.57 12.46
C ALA A 197 -0.10 29.14 13.80
N GLY A 198 0.83 29.67 14.60
CA GLY A 198 0.58 30.20 15.95
C GLY A 198 0.43 29.14 17.04
N LEU A 199 0.40 27.85 16.71
CA LEU A 199 0.36 26.78 17.71
C LEU A 199 1.77 26.51 18.28
N PRO A 200 1.86 26.03 19.53
CA PRO A 200 3.12 25.48 20.06
C PRO A 200 3.55 24.24 19.27
N VAL A 201 4.86 24.03 19.21
CA VAL A 201 5.44 22.85 18.55
C VAL A 201 5.30 21.64 19.47
N GLU A 202 4.19 20.92 19.29
CA GLU A 202 3.92 19.63 19.95
C GLU A 202 3.93 18.51 18.90
N GLN A 203 4.79 17.51 19.09
CA GLN A 203 5.04 16.42 18.13
C GLN A 203 4.84 15.03 18.74
N GLU A 204 3.82 14.90 19.58
CA GLU A 204 3.58 13.67 20.34
C GLU A 204 3.05 12.52 19.49
N THR A 205 2.36 12.83 18.39
CA THR A 205 1.77 11.82 17.50
C THR A 205 2.48 11.79 16.15
N PHE A 206 2.47 10.62 15.50
CA PHE A 206 2.97 10.45 14.13
C PHE A 206 2.33 11.44 13.16
N ALA A 207 1.02 11.69 13.25
CA ALA A 207 0.34 12.66 12.40
C ALA A 207 0.89 14.08 12.59
N ARG A 208 1.11 14.51 13.83
CA ARG A 208 1.74 15.82 14.11
C ARG A 208 3.18 15.88 13.59
N GLN A 209 3.94 14.80 13.73
CA GLN A 209 5.30 14.70 13.17
C GLN A 209 5.29 14.80 11.63
N CYS A 210 4.34 14.14 10.95
CA CYS A 210 4.16 14.27 9.51
C CYS A 210 3.87 15.72 9.12
N LEU A 211 2.86 16.34 9.73
CA LEU A 211 2.47 17.72 9.43
C LEU A 211 3.62 18.70 9.70
N HIS A 212 4.28 18.57 10.86
CA HIS A 212 5.44 19.37 11.24
C HIS A 212 6.54 19.29 10.19
N ARG A 213 6.99 18.06 9.88
CA ARG A 213 8.12 17.84 8.98
C ARG A 213 7.79 18.32 7.57
N THR A 214 6.59 18.06 7.08
CA THR A 214 6.18 18.53 5.76
C THR A 214 6.07 20.05 5.71
N ALA A 215 5.54 20.70 6.75
CA ALA A 215 5.45 22.16 6.78
C ALA A 215 6.82 22.84 6.77
N LEU A 216 7.81 22.27 7.48
CA LEU A 216 9.19 22.76 7.47
C LEU A 216 9.90 22.47 6.13
N ASP A 217 9.81 21.23 5.63
CA ASP A 217 10.47 20.83 4.38
C ASP A 217 9.93 21.62 3.17
N MET A 218 8.62 21.94 3.17
CA MET A 218 7.99 22.77 2.13
C MET A 218 8.21 24.26 2.33
N ASN A 219 8.96 24.66 3.37
CA ASN A 219 9.19 26.06 3.74
C ASN A 219 7.88 26.87 3.90
N LEU A 220 6.82 26.21 4.39
CA LEU A 220 5.53 26.85 4.65
C LEU A 220 5.52 27.52 6.02
N LEU A 221 6.14 26.87 7.00
CA LEU A 221 6.24 27.33 8.37
C LEU A 221 7.70 27.28 8.84
N ALA A 222 8.02 28.15 9.79
CA ALA A 222 9.26 28.11 10.58
C ALA A 222 8.92 27.94 12.06
N VAL A 223 9.88 27.47 12.86
CA VAL A 223 9.74 27.44 14.33
C VAL A 223 10.51 28.60 14.93
N ARG A 224 9.81 29.47 15.68
CA ARG A 224 10.42 30.55 16.47
C ARG A 224 9.83 30.52 17.88
N ASP A 225 10.70 30.60 18.88
CA ASP A 225 10.32 30.57 20.30
C ASP A 225 9.33 29.44 20.64
N GLY A 226 9.54 28.26 20.05
CA GLY A 226 8.71 27.08 20.27
C GLY A 226 7.33 27.10 19.61
N HIS A 227 7.05 28.08 18.73
CA HIS A 227 5.78 28.22 18.00
C HIS A 227 5.99 28.19 16.49
N TYR A 228 4.94 27.80 15.76
CA TYR A 228 4.95 27.87 14.29
C TYR A 228 4.65 29.29 13.80
N GLU A 229 5.49 29.81 12.92
CA GLU A 229 5.28 31.07 12.21
C GLU A 229 5.17 30.83 10.70
N VAL A 230 4.28 31.57 10.03
CA VAL A 230 4.11 31.47 8.58
C VAL A 230 5.32 32.11 7.88
N HIS A 231 5.88 31.40 6.91
CA HIS A 231 6.95 31.93 6.08
C HIS A 231 6.38 32.68 4.86
N ALA A 232 6.78 33.93 4.64
CA ALA A 232 6.21 34.80 3.60
C ALA A 232 6.66 34.44 2.16
N HIS A 233 7.74 33.66 2.03
CA HIS A 233 8.28 33.23 0.72
C HIS A 233 8.02 31.73 0.49
N LEU A 234 7.14 31.45 -0.47
CA LEU A 234 6.79 30.13 -0.99
C LEU A 234 7.78 29.71 -2.09
N GLU A 235 9.02 29.39 -1.72
CA GLU A 235 9.85 28.54 -2.58
C GLU A 235 9.66 27.09 -2.13
N LEU A 236 8.78 26.38 -2.84
CA LEU A 236 8.51 24.98 -2.58
C LEU A 236 9.67 24.12 -3.08
N GLU A 237 10.59 23.77 -2.20
CA GLU A 237 11.52 22.67 -2.46
C GLU A 237 10.77 21.33 -2.37
N ALA A 238 10.18 20.90 -3.49
CA ALA A 238 9.43 19.64 -3.57
C ALA A 238 10.31 18.38 -3.47
N GLN A 239 11.49 18.45 -2.85
CA GLN A 239 12.47 17.36 -2.86
C GLN A 239 11.93 16.13 -2.15
N GLY A 240 11.62 15.09 -2.93
CA GLY A 240 11.14 13.81 -2.43
C GLY A 240 9.66 13.76 -2.04
N TYR A 241 8.88 14.80 -2.38
CA TYR A 241 7.43 14.82 -2.19
C TYR A 241 6.69 14.66 -3.51
N LEU A 242 5.68 13.79 -3.50
CA LEU A 242 4.63 13.77 -4.51
C LEU A 242 3.53 14.74 -4.07
N ILE A 243 3.29 15.78 -4.87
CA ILE A 243 2.28 16.80 -4.60
C ILE A 243 1.06 16.53 -5.48
N LEU A 244 -0.10 16.25 -4.85
CA LEU A 244 -1.37 16.11 -5.54
C LEU A 244 -2.11 17.45 -5.51
N GLN A 245 -2.52 17.91 -6.69
CA GLN A 245 -3.40 19.07 -6.82
C GLN A 245 -4.85 18.59 -6.82
N THR A 246 -5.66 19.07 -5.89
CA THR A 246 -7.09 18.72 -5.82
C THR A 246 -7.94 19.98 -5.87
N ASP A 247 -9.23 19.85 -6.18
CA ASP A 247 -10.13 20.99 -6.26
C ASP A 247 -10.23 21.80 -4.94
N SER A 248 -9.91 21.18 -3.81
CA SER A 248 -10.13 21.74 -2.47
C SER A 248 -8.85 21.93 -1.63
N ASP A 249 -7.75 21.29 -2.00
CA ASP A 249 -6.54 21.24 -1.18
C ASP A 249 -5.32 20.79 -2.00
N GLN A 250 -4.12 21.01 -1.48
CA GLN A 250 -2.90 20.35 -1.93
C GLN A 250 -2.52 19.26 -0.95
N VAL A 251 -2.14 18.09 -1.48
CA VAL A 251 -1.76 16.94 -0.66
C VAL A 251 -0.30 16.60 -0.91
N PHE A 252 0.47 16.52 0.16
CA PHE A 252 1.89 16.24 0.14
C PHE A 252 2.10 14.83 0.64
N ILE A 253 2.72 14.00 -0.22
CA ILE A 253 2.98 12.59 0.07
C ILE A 253 4.48 12.33 -0.01
N ARG A 254 5.05 11.78 1.06
CA ARG A 254 6.45 11.37 1.08
C ARG A 254 6.59 9.94 1.55
N ASP A 255 7.22 9.11 0.74
CA ASP A 255 7.55 7.75 1.12
C ASP A 255 8.61 7.73 2.20
N HIS A 256 8.48 6.81 3.14
CA HIS A 256 9.56 6.55 4.09
C HIS A 256 10.69 5.81 3.39
N ASN A 257 11.88 6.38 3.45
CA ASN A 257 13.10 5.78 2.97
C ASN A 257 13.90 5.23 4.15
N VAL A 258 14.43 4.02 3.99
CA VAL A 258 15.31 3.37 4.97
C VAL A 258 16.68 3.15 4.33
N SER A 259 17.75 3.52 5.02
CA SER A 259 19.09 3.23 4.50
C SER A 259 19.36 1.72 4.50
N SER A 260 20.24 1.24 3.63
CA SER A 260 20.59 -0.18 3.61
C SER A 260 21.16 -0.66 4.96
N LYS A 261 21.84 0.21 5.70
CA LYS A 261 22.44 -0.11 7.01
C LYS A 261 21.37 -0.27 8.09
N GLU A 262 20.43 0.66 8.17
CA GLU A 262 19.30 0.57 9.12
C GLU A 262 18.44 -0.65 8.81
N PHE A 263 18.13 -0.87 7.53
CA PHE A 263 17.38 -2.04 7.09
C PHE A 263 18.07 -3.34 7.51
N GLU A 264 19.37 -3.49 7.25
CA GLU A 264 20.12 -4.69 7.62
C GLU A 264 20.14 -4.92 9.13
N GLN A 265 20.29 -3.86 9.93
CA GLN A 265 20.28 -3.94 11.39
C GLN A 265 18.93 -4.41 11.95
N ALA A 266 17.84 -3.81 11.48
CA ALA A 266 16.50 -4.20 11.92
C ALA A 266 16.09 -5.56 11.36
N LEU A 267 16.44 -5.90 10.12
CA LEU A 267 16.23 -7.24 9.58
C LEU A 267 16.86 -8.30 10.49
N TRP A 268 18.09 -8.08 10.95
CA TRP A 268 18.76 -8.97 11.89
C TRP A 268 18.08 -9.03 13.26
N LYS A 269 17.72 -7.87 13.82
CA LYS A 269 17.03 -7.77 15.12
C LYS A 269 15.71 -8.54 15.10
N GLU A 270 14.84 -8.25 14.14
CA GLU A 270 13.52 -8.88 14.03
C GLU A 270 13.64 -10.37 13.70
N TYR A 271 14.63 -10.76 12.88
CA TYR A 271 14.94 -12.17 12.63
C TYR A 271 15.30 -12.92 13.91
N LEU A 272 16.19 -12.37 14.73
CA LEU A 272 16.57 -12.98 16.00
C LEU A 272 15.39 -13.08 16.98
N GLY A 273 14.51 -12.08 17.00
CA GLY A 273 13.28 -12.13 17.78
C GLY A 273 12.39 -13.31 17.37
N LEU A 274 12.19 -13.49 16.07
CA LEU A 274 11.38 -14.59 15.52
C LEU A 274 12.06 -15.97 15.60
N SER A 275 13.38 -16.01 15.70
CA SER A 275 14.15 -17.25 15.77
C SER A 275 14.53 -17.68 17.18
N ASN A 276 14.02 -17.01 18.22
CA ASN A 276 14.42 -17.21 19.62
C ASN A 276 15.95 -17.13 19.79
N MET A 277 16.55 -16.09 19.20
CA MET A 277 17.98 -15.80 19.22
C MET A 277 18.86 -16.87 18.55
N ARG A 278 18.30 -17.75 17.71
CA ARG A 278 19.05 -18.81 17.00
C ARG A 278 19.38 -18.37 15.57
N PRO A 279 20.67 -18.16 15.23
CA PRO A 279 21.09 -17.95 13.84
C PRO A 279 20.75 -19.16 12.97
N ARG A 280 20.56 -18.94 11.67
CA ARG A 280 20.21 -19.97 10.66
C ARG A 280 18.92 -20.77 10.92
N PHE A 281 18.15 -20.47 11.96
CA PHE A 281 16.84 -21.08 12.17
C PHE A 281 15.85 -20.55 11.12
N PRO A 282 15.02 -21.42 10.49
CA PRO A 282 14.08 -20.98 9.47
C PRO A 282 12.96 -20.12 10.08
N VAL A 283 12.80 -18.91 9.55
CA VAL A 283 11.70 -17.99 9.90
C VAL A 283 10.80 -17.81 8.68
N LEU A 284 9.49 -17.78 8.89
CA LEU A 284 8.52 -17.51 7.83
C LEU A 284 8.74 -16.10 7.26
N TYR A 285 8.94 -16.02 5.95
CA TYR A 285 9.18 -14.75 5.25
C TYR A 285 8.07 -13.71 5.53
N PRO A 286 6.77 -14.03 5.49
CA PRO A 286 5.72 -13.04 5.75
C PRO A 286 5.80 -12.45 7.16
N ASN A 287 6.18 -13.25 8.16
CA ASN A 287 6.28 -12.80 9.55
C ASN A 287 7.42 -11.81 9.71
N LEU A 288 8.61 -12.15 9.19
CA LEU A 288 9.76 -11.24 9.24
C LEU A 288 9.50 -9.95 8.45
N ARG A 289 8.94 -10.06 7.25
CA ARG A 289 8.55 -8.89 6.44
C ARG A 289 7.59 -7.99 7.22
N ASN A 290 6.53 -8.55 7.80
CA ASN A 290 5.53 -7.76 8.51
C ASN A 290 6.15 -6.99 9.71
N GLN A 291 7.04 -7.62 10.48
CA GLN A 291 7.72 -6.96 11.61
C GLN A 291 8.62 -5.81 11.14
N VAL A 292 9.48 -6.06 10.13
CA VAL A 292 10.39 -5.04 9.60
C VAL A 292 9.64 -3.90 8.92
N CYS A 293 8.62 -4.23 8.10
CA CYS A 293 7.78 -3.22 7.44
C CYS A 293 7.04 -2.34 8.45
N ALA A 294 6.51 -2.92 9.52
CA ALA A 294 5.80 -2.17 10.55
C ALA A 294 6.74 -1.32 11.41
N ALA A 295 7.96 -1.79 11.68
CA ALA A 295 8.96 -1.05 12.44
C ALA A 295 9.44 0.21 11.71
N PHE A 296 9.65 0.12 10.39
CA PHE A 296 10.08 1.26 9.57
C PHE A 296 8.94 2.02 8.89
N ARG A 297 7.70 1.53 8.99
CA ARG A 297 6.57 2.04 8.22
C ARG A 297 6.90 2.09 6.72
N ILE A 298 7.35 0.97 6.15
CA ILE A 298 7.66 0.84 4.72
C ILE A 298 6.72 -0.16 4.03
N SER A 299 6.58 -0.04 2.72
CA SER A 299 5.80 -0.98 1.91
C SER A 299 6.54 -2.31 1.74
N ASP A 300 5.78 -3.37 1.43
CA ASP A 300 6.36 -4.68 1.12
C ASP A 300 7.31 -4.64 -0.09
N GLN A 301 7.03 -3.78 -1.07
CA GLN A 301 7.87 -3.60 -2.24
C GLN A 301 9.24 -3.02 -1.88
N VAL A 302 9.28 -2.07 -0.92
CA VAL A 302 10.53 -1.51 -0.40
C VAL A 302 11.32 -2.58 0.35
N PHE A 303 10.66 -3.34 1.23
CA PHE A 303 11.30 -4.49 1.90
C PHE A 303 11.89 -5.49 0.91
N ASP A 304 11.12 -5.87 -0.11
CA ASP A 304 11.55 -6.84 -1.12
C ASP A 304 12.74 -6.36 -1.94
N ARG A 305 12.77 -5.07 -2.28
CA ARG A 305 13.91 -4.46 -2.98
C ARG A 305 15.17 -4.53 -2.13
N HIS A 306 15.09 -4.15 -0.86
CA HIS A 306 16.23 -4.22 0.06
C HIS A 306 16.67 -5.66 0.31
N LEU A 307 15.74 -6.59 0.53
CA LEU A 307 16.05 -7.99 0.73
C LEU A 307 16.75 -8.60 -0.49
N ARG A 308 16.25 -8.35 -1.70
CA ARG A 308 16.89 -8.81 -2.95
C ARG A 308 18.28 -8.23 -3.11
N SER A 309 18.47 -6.95 -2.81
CA SER A 309 19.79 -6.31 -2.84
C SER A 309 20.76 -6.99 -1.88
N LEU A 310 20.34 -7.30 -0.64
CA LEU A 310 21.17 -8.03 0.33
C LEU A 310 21.47 -9.47 -0.07
N ILE A 311 20.53 -10.17 -0.73
CA ILE A 311 20.76 -11.52 -1.26
C ILE A 311 21.79 -11.49 -2.40
N GLN A 312 21.70 -10.51 -3.31
CA GLN A 312 22.60 -10.38 -4.45
C GLN A 312 23.98 -9.87 -4.05
N GLN A 313 24.04 -8.96 -3.08
CA GLN A 313 25.27 -8.33 -2.59
C GLN A 313 25.34 -8.42 -1.06
N PRO A 314 25.67 -9.61 -0.51
CA PRO A 314 25.74 -9.80 0.94
C PRO A 314 26.78 -8.87 1.56
N ARG A 315 26.40 -8.19 2.64
CA ARG A 315 27.27 -7.27 3.39
C ARG A 315 27.68 -7.90 4.72
N ARG A 316 26.95 -7.59 5.80
CA ARG A 316 27.17 -8.12 7.15
C ARG A 316 26.34 -9.36 7.42
N LEU A 317 25.29 -9.61 6.63
CA LEU A 317 24.43 -10.77 6.74
C LEU A 317 24.59 -11.72 5.55
N ASN A 318 24.61 -13.03 5.80
CA ASN A 318 24.30 -14.03 4.78
C ASN A 318 22.81 -14.38 4.88
N ILE A 319 22.10 -14.28 3.76
CA ILE A 319 20.66 -14.56 3.69
C ILE A 319 20.45 -15.78 2.81
N TYR A 320 19.92 -16.84 3.41
CA TYR A 320 19.54 -18.05 2.70
C TYR A 320 18.02 -18.05 2.55
N SER A 321 17.58 -17.87 1.31
CA SER A 321 16.17 -18.01 0.95
C SER A 321 15.88 -19.47 0.59
N SER A 322 14.78 -20.01 1.11
CA SER A 322 14.33 -21.35 0.75
C SER A 322 12.86 -21.35 0.37
N GLY A 323 12.55 -22.14 -0.65
CA GLY A 323 11.19 -22.48 -1.04
C GLY A 323 10.48 -23.33 0.02
N GLY A 324 9.17 -23.49 -0.15
CA GLY A 324 8.32 -24.26 0.74
C GLY A 324 6.85 -24.07 0.41
N ILE A 325 5.98 -24.67 1.23
CA ILE A 325 4.53 -24.49 1.15
C ILE A 325 4.13 -23.53 2.26
N LEU A 326 3.47 -22.41 1.90
CA LEU A 326 2.88 -21.51 2.89
C LEU A 326 1.77 -22.22 3.68
N SER A 327 1.88 -22.26 5.01
CA SER A 327 0.90 -22.89 5.90
C SER A 327 -0.39 -22.07 6.07
N HIS A 328 -0.44 -20.81 5.63
CA HIS A 328 -1.60 -19.92 5.78
C HIS A 328 -2.72 -20.18 4.76
N LYS A 329 -3.27 -21.40 4.75
CA LYS A 329 -4.32 -21.82 3.80
C LYS A 329 -5.53 -20.87 3.76
N ASP A 330 -5.87 -20.25 4.88
CA ASP A 330 -7.04 -19.38 5.03
C ASP A 330 -6.84 -17.96 4.48
N LEU A 331 -5.60 -17.43 4.51
CA LEU A 331 -5.27 -16.03 4.14
C LEU A 331 -4.54 -15.94 2.80
N ALA A 332 -4.18 -17.10 2.25
CA ALA A 332 -3.61 -17.29 0.93
C ALA A 332 -4.43 -16.68 -0.23
N HIS A 333 -5.70 -16.35 -0.02
CA HIS A 333 -6.53 -15.68 -1.03
C HIS A 333 -6.16 -14.21 -1.24
N LEU A 334 -5.31 -13.63 -0.37
CA LEU A 334 -4.94 -12.22 -0.39
C LEU A 334 -3.54 -12.08 -0.99
N VAL A 335 -3.41 -11.15 -1.95
CA VAL A 335 -2.15 -10.85 -2.67
C VAL A 335 -1.00 -10.59 -1.71
N LYS A 336 -1.30 -9.95 -0.58
CA LYS A 336 -0.38 -9.65 0.53
C LYS A 336 0.48 -10.84 0.96
N PHE A 337 0.02 -12.08 0.79
CA PHE A 337 0.73 -13.29 1.20
C PHE A 337 1.50 -13.98 0.09
N LEU A 338 1.49 -13.48 -1.14
CA LEU A 338 2.40 -13.98 -2.17
C LEU A 338 3.81 -13.48 -1.86
N PRO A 339 4.77 -14.38 -1.58
CA PRO A 339 6.12 -13.96 -1.24
C PRO A 339 6.85 -13.41 -2.46
N ALA A 340 7.92 -12.66 -2.20
CA ALA A 340 8.90 -12.38 -3.24
C ALA A 340 9.48 -13.67 -3.84
N LYS A 341 9.95 -13.59 -5.07
CA LYS A 341 10.68 -14.67 -5.73
C LYS A 341 12.19 -14.50 -5.61
N THR A 342 12.90 -15.62 -5.56
CA THR A 342 14.35 -15.68 -5.79
C THR A 342 14.68 -15.29 -7.23
N PRO A 343 15.96 -14.99 -7.55
CA PRO A 343 16.38 -14.79 -8.94
C PRO A 343 16.05 -15.98 -9.87
N GLN A 344 15.97 -17.20 -9.31
CA GLN A 344 15.59 -18.42 -10.02
C GLN A 344 14.06 -18.61 -10.14
N GLY A 345 13.26 -17.62 -9.72
CA GLY A 345 11.81 -17.62 -9.85
C GLY A 345 11.05 -18.42 -8.79
N GLN A 346 11.72 -18.93 -7.74
CA GLN A 346 11.08 -19.67 -6.66
C GLN A 346 10.54 -18.74 -5.57
N PHE A 347 9.36 -19.03 -5.02
CA PHE A 347 8.81 -18.23 -3.92
C PHE A 347 9.63 -18.39 -2.63
N ILE A 348 10.00 -17.27 -2.00
CA ILE A 348 10.72 -17.24 -0.73
C ILE A 348 9.73 -17.52 0.40
N THR A 349 9.69 -18.76 0.89
CA THR A 349 8.77 -19.13 1.98
C THR A 349 9.41 -18.94 3.34
N TYR A 350 10.70 -19.29 3.43
CA TYR A 350 11.49 -19.14 4.65
C TYR A 350 12.78 -18.38 4.38
N LEU A 351 13.24 -17.68 5.42
CA LEU A 351 14.54 -17.04 5.48
C LEU A 351 15.34 -17.65 6.64
N LYS A 352 16.60 -17.97 6.36
CA LYS A 352 17.62 -18.24 7.37
C LYS A 352 18.67 -17.16 7.24
N ILE A 353 19.04 -16.55 8.35
CA ILE A 353 19.98 -15.43 8.36
C ILE A 353 21.09 -15.72 9.36
N GLU A 354 22.30 -15.32 9.02
CA GLU A 354 23.44 -15.28 9.94
C GLU A 354 24.25 -14.02 9.74
N ARG A 355 25.02 -13.64 10.76
CA ARG A 355 26.07 -12.62 10.61
C ARG A 355 27.29 -13.24 9.95
N ARG A 356 27.90 -12.48 9.06
CA ARG A 356 29.25 -12.75 8.56
C ARG A 356 30.25 -12.46 9.66
N ASN A 357 31.14 -13.41 9.91
CA ASN A 357 32.37 -13.13 10.63
C ASN A 357 33.23 -12.28 9.70
N MET A 358 33.39 -10.99 10.04
CA MET A 358 34.39 -10.17 9.37
C MET A 358 35.74 -10.57 9.97
N SER A 359 36.49 -11.40 9.24
CA SER A 359 37.90 -11.66 9.50
C SER A 359 38.74 -10.48 9.05
#